data_AF-A0A6A0GTX6-F1
#
_entry.id   AF-A0A6A0GTX6-F1
#
_cell.length_a   1.000
_cell.length_b   1.000
_cell.length_c   1.000
_cell.angle_alpha   90.00
_cell.angle_beta   90.00
_cell.angle_gamma   90.00
#
_symmetry.space_group_name_H-M   'P 1'
#
loop_
_entity.id
_entity.type
_entity.pdbx_description
1 polymer ?
#
loop_
_entity_poly.entity_id
_entity_poly.type
_entity_poly.pdbx_seq_one_letter_code
_entity_poly.pdbx_strand_id
1 'polypeptide(L)'
;MLSRPKSVGTVTLKSRNPFDPPVLDDNSLSHPDDVELMVKAAKASLKLGNAKIFRRALGAEPLKKPIPGCAHLEFQSDDYWRCFVRGMTGVMLHISGTCKMAPDSDPMGVVTSRLM
;
A
#
# COMPACT_ATOMS: atom_id res chain seq x y z
N MET A 1 0.24 4.99 -4.70
CA MET A 1 -0.07 3.58 -4.99
C MET A 1 1.23 2.84 -5.23
N LEU A 2 1.41 1.67 -4.62
CA LEU A 2 2.48 0.74 -4.97
C LEU A 2 1.94 -0.22 -6.04
N SER A 3 2.50 -0.16 -7.25
CA SER A 3 2.02 -0.98 -8.37
C SER A 3 2.55 -2.42 -8.34
N ARG A 4 3.60 -2.69 -7.55
CA ARG A 4 4.23 -3.99 -7.38
C ARG A 4 4.66 -4.16 -5.92
N PRO A 5 3.69 -4.28 -4.99
CA PRO A 5 4.01 -4.46 -3.58
C PRO A 5 4.72 -5.80 -3.36
N LYS A 6 5.57 -5.85 -2.33
CA LYS A 6 6.16 -7.10 -1.83
C LYS A 6 5.33 -7.74 -0.72
N SER A 7 4.53 -6.95 -0.03
CA SER A 7 3.55 -7.42 0.96
C SER A 7 2.50 -8.28 0.25
N VAL A 8 2.18 -9.42 0.85
CA VAL A 8 1.19 -10.37 0.33
C VAL A 8 0.19 -10.69 1.44
N GLY A 9 -1.10 -10.58 1.09
CA GLY A 9 -2.22 -10.88 1.97
C GLY A 9 -2.77 -12.30 1.79
N THR A 10 -3.85 -12.60 2.50
CA THR A 10 -4.53 -13.89 2.45
C THR A 10 -6.05 -13.72 2.40
N VAL A 11 -6.71 -14.74 1.86
CA VAL A 11 -8.17 -14.91 1.90
C VAL A 11 -8.45 -16.29 2.48
N THR A 12 -9.17 -16.35 3.58
CA THR A 12 -9.45 -17.62 4.28
C THR A 12 -10.92 -17.78 4.59
N LEU A 13 -11.35 -19.04 4.77
CA LEU A 13 -12.73 -19.34 5.17
C LEU A 13 -12.96 -18.86 6.60
N LYS A 14 -14.04 -18.10 6.80
CA LYS A 14 -14.48 -17.69 8.14
C LYS A 14 -15.11 -18.85 8.91
N SER A 15 -15.85 -19.71 8.21
CA SER A 15 -16.56 -20.85 8.80
C SER A 15 -16.83 -21.92 7.73
N ARG A 16 -17.55 -22.99 8.12
CA ARG A 16 -18.03 -24.01 7.18
C ARG A 16 -19.26 -23.57 6.38
N ASN A 17 -19.91 -22.46 6.74
CA ASN A 17 -21.06 -21.94 6.04
C ASN A 17 -20.61 -21.20 4.77
N PRO A 18 -20.99 -21.65 3.55
CA PRO A 18 -20.57 -21.01 2.30
C PRO A 18 -21.17 -19.60 2.11
N PHE A 19 -22.19 -19.23 2.89
CA PHE A 19 -22.79 -17.88 2.86
C PHE A 19 -22.09 -16.87 3.78
N ASP A 20 -21.16 -17.32 4.63
CA ASP A 20 -20.37 -16.40 5.44
C ASP A 20 -19.31 -15.72 4.55
N PRO A 21 -19.11 -14.40 4.69
CA PRO A 21 -18.06 -13.72 3.94
C PRO A 21 -16.70 -14.28 4.36
N PRO A 22 -15.74 -14.40 3.42
CA PRO A 22 -14.39 -14.83 3.75
C PRO A 22 -13.69 -13.79 4.65
N VAL A 23 -12.66 -14.23 5.36
CA VAL A 23 -11.75 -13.33 6.05
C VAL A 23 -10.74 -12.82 5.03
N LEU A 24 -10.68 -11.50 4.87
CA LEU A 24 -9.71 -10.80 4.03
C LEU A 24 -8.69 -10.13 4.94
N ASP A 25 -7.42 -10.52 4.78
CA ASP A 25 -6.29 -9.83 5.40
C ASP A 25 -5.35 -9.42 4.26
N ASP A 26 -5.35 -8.14 3.90
CA ASP A 26 -4.50 -7.62 2.84
C ASP A 26 -3.02 -7.53 3.26
N ASN A 27 -2.74 -7.59 4.57
CA ASN A 27 -1.40 -7.57 5.16
C ASN A 27 -0.53 -6.42 4.59
N SER A 28 -1.17 -5.27 4.31
CA SER A 28 -0.51 -4.11 3.70
C SER A 28 0.66 -3.63 4.53
N LEU A 29 1.73 -3.21 3.85
CA LEU A 29 2.94 -2.65 4.46
C LEU A 29 3.67 -3.59 5.42
N SER A 30 3.41 -4.90 5.35
CA SER A 30 4.12 -5.92 6.12
C SER A 30 5.58 -6.08 5.69
N HIS A 31 5.87 -5.88 4.40
CA HIS A 31 7.24 -5.86 3.90
C HIS A 31 7.85 -4.46 4.05
N PRO A 32 9.03 -4.30 4.70
CA PRO A 32 9.62 -2.98 4.96
C PRO A 32 9.89 -2.16 3.70
N ASP A 33 10.29 -2.81 2.60
CA ASP A 33 10.50 -2.12 1.31
C ASP A 33 9.26 -1.37 0.80
N ASP A 34 8.05 -1.87 1.07
CA ASP A 34 6.82 -1.19 0.65
C ASP A 34 6.63 0.12 1.42
N VAL A 35 6.95 0.11 2.72
CA VAL A 35 6.94 1.31 3.58
C VAL A 35 7.97 2.32 3.05
N GLU A 36 9.21 1.89 2.86
CA GLU A 36 10.30 2.79 2.43
C GLU A 36 10.08 3.35 1.03
N LEU A 37 9.51 2.56 0.11
CA LEU A 37 9.16 3.03 -1.22
C LEU A 37 8.03 4.07 -1.18
N MET A 38 7.02 3.87 -0.32
CA MET A 38 5.97 4.86 -0.09
C MET A 38 6.49 6.15 0.57
N VAL A 39 7.45 6.06 1.49
CA VAL A 39 8.13 7.24 2.07
C VAL A 39 8.86 8.03 0.99
N LYS A 40 9.61 7.35 0.12
CA LYS A 40 10.29 7.98 -1.03
C LYS A 40 9.27 8.65 -1.97
N ALA A 41 8.17 7.97 -2.26
CA ALA A 41 7.10 8.52 -3.10
C ALA A 41 6.46 9.77 -2.48
N ALA A 42 6.16 9.75 -1.17
CA ALA A 42 5.58 10.89 -0.46
C ALA A 42 6.49 12.12 -0.50
N LYS A 43 7.80 11.94 -0.26
CA LYS A 43 8.80 13.01 -0.38
C LYS A 43 8.91 13.54 -1.82
N ALA A 44 8.86 12.67 -2.82
CA ALA A 44 8.87 13.07 -4.23
C ALA A 44 7.61 13.87 -4.60
N SER A 45 6.43 13.46 -4.13
CA SER A 45 5.18 14.21 -4.30
C SER A 45 5.24 15.59 -3.65
N LEU A 46 5.80 15.71 -2.44
CA LEU A 46 6.00 17.01 -1.80
C LEU A 46 6.94 17.91 -2.62
N LYS A 47 8.06 17.36 -3.11
CA LYS A 47 9.00 18.10 -3.98
C LYS A 47 8.30 18.58 -5.26
N LEU A 48 7.49 17.73 -5.90
CA LEU A 48 6.75 18.07 -7.10
C LEU A 48 5.71 19.18 -6.83
N GLY A 49 4.91 19.04 -5.78
CA GLY A 49 3.90 20.06 -5.40
C GLY A 49 4.52 21.42 -5.04
N ASN A 50 5.77 21.43 -4.56
CA ASN A 50 6.54 22.64 -4.30
C ASN A 50 7.21 23.25 -5.54
N ALA A 51 7.15 22.59 -6.71
CA ALA A 51 7.75 23.13 -7.90
C ALA A 51 7.08 24.46 -8.30
N LYS A 52 7.89 25.37 -8.84
CA LYS A 52 7.52 26.76 -9.17
C LYS A 52 6.26 26.86 -10.03
N ILE A 53 6.06 25.91 -10.95
CA ILE A 53 4.88 25.90 -11.83
C ILE A 53 3.59 25.67 -11.05
N PHE A 54 3.57 24.72 -10.10
CA PHE A 54 2.39 24.46 -9.27
C PHE A 54 2.12 25.61 -8.30
N ARG A 55 3.17 26.21 -7.72
CA ARG A 55 3.05 27.40 -6.87
C ARG A 55 2.46 28.59 -7.64
N ARG A 56 2.95 28.86 -8.85
CA ARG A 56 2.53 30.02 -9.65
C ARG A 56 1.18 29.83 -10.33
N ALA A 57 0.92 28.66 -10.91
CA ALA A 57 -0.28 28.41 -11.69
C ALA A 57 -1.50 28.08 -10.83
N LEU A 58 -1.30 27.40 -9.69
CA LEU A 58 -2.40 26.88 -8.86
C LEU A 58 -2.43 27.47 -7.45
N GLY A 59 -1.45 28.29 -7.06
CA GLY A 59 -1.34 28.76 -5.67
C GLY A 59 -1.14 27.62 -4.67
N ALA A 60 -0.59 26.49 -5.11
CA ALA A 60 -0.47 25.30 -4.28
C ALA A 60 0.34 25.57 -3.00
N GLU A 61 -0.11 25.05 -1.86
CA GLU A 61 0.66 25.06 -0.60
C GLU A 61 0.69 23.67 0.03
N PRO A 62 1.83 23.24 0.61
CA PRO A 62 1.89 22.05 1.44
C PRO A 62 0.93 22.15 2.61
N LEU A 63 0.28 21.03 2.94
CA LEU A 63 -0.46 20.91 4.18
C LEU A 63 0.51 21.10 5.36
N LYS A 64 0.29 22.15 6.16
CA LYS A 64 1.15 22.49 7.32
C LYS A 64 0.70 21.78 8.60
N LYS A 65 -0.50 21.18 8.60
CA LYS A 65 -1.05 20.48 9.76
C LYS A 65 -0.46 19.07 9.85
N PRO A 66 0.19 18.70 10.97
CA PRO A 66 0.63 17.34 11.20
C PRO A 66 -0.54 16.37 11.18
N ILE A 67 -0.26 15.15 10.73
CA ILE A 67 -1.25 14.09 10.63
C ILE A 67 -1.58 13.57 12.04
N PRO A 68 -2.87 13.36 12.38
CA PRO A 68 -3.26 12.80 13.67
C PRO A 68 -2.51 11.49 13.96
N GLY A 69 -2.00 11.32 15.19
CA GLY A 69 -1.18 10.18 15.57
C GLY A 69 0.32 10.33 15.28
N CYS A 70 0.73 11.20 14.35
CA CYS A 70 2.14 11.40 14.00
C CYS A 70 2.73 12.74 14.50
N ALA A 71 1.93 13.57 15.18
CA ALA A 71 2.34 14.93 15.60
C ALA A 71 3.46 14.97 16.66
N HIS A 72 3.74 13.84 17.33
CA HIS A 72 4.83 13.70 18.29
C HIS A 72 6.20 13.51 17.62
N LEU A 73 6.23 13.32 16.30
CA LEU A 73 7.44 13.16 15.49
C LEU A 73 7.82 14.50 14.84
N GLU A 74 9.10 14.70 14.59
CA GLU A 74 9.58 15.90 13.89
C GLU A 74 8.94 15.99 12.51
N PHE A 75 8.30 17.12 12.21
CA PHE A 75 7.52 17.31 10.99
C PHE A 75 8.38 17.11 9.74
N GLN A 76 7.91 16.27 8.81
CA GLN A 76 8.60 15.87 7.58
C GLN A 76 9.91 15.07 7.76
N SER A 77 10.26 14.64 8.98
CA SER A 77 11.29 13.63 9.20
C SER A 77 10.93 12.28 8.56
N ASP A 78 11.92 11.39 8.42
CA ASP A 78 11.69 10.02 7.91
C ASP A 78 10.72 9.25 8.80
N ASP A 79 10.82 9.41 10.11
CA ASP A 79 9.92 8.74 11.06
C ASP A 79 8.50 9.30 10.97
N TYR A 80 8.34 10.62 10.80
CA TYR A 80 7.05 11.22 10.51
C TYR A 80 6.44 10.64 9.22
N TRP A 81 7.23 10.50 8.15
CA TRP A 81 6.75 9.92 6.90
C TRP A 81 6.41 8.43 7.01
N ARG A 82 7.17 7.65 7.79
CA ARG A 82 6.83 6.25 8.08
C ARG A 82 5.52 6.13 8.85
N CYS A 83 5.30 6.99 9.84
CA CYS A 83 4.04 7.07 10.57
C CYS A 83 2.88 7.46 9.63
N PHE A 84 3.08 8.50 8.82
CA PHE A 84 2.11 8.94 7.83
C PHE A 84 1.71 7.83 6.86
N VAL A 85 2.69 7.11 6.29
CA VAL A 85 2.44 6.00 5.35
C VAL A 85 1.60 4.92 6.02
N ARG A 86 1.90 4.53 7.27
CA ARG A 86 1.11 3.52 7.99
C ARG A 86 -0.30 3.98 8.34
N GLY A 87 -0.49 5.24 8.70
CA GLY A 87 -1.80 5.77 9.10
C GLY A 87 -2.72 6.13 7.93
N MET A 88 -2.16 6.42 6.76
CA MET A 88 -2.92 6.97 5.62
C MET A 88 -3.00 6.02 4.42
N THR A 89 -2.24 4.93 4.41
CA THR A 89 -2.33 3.94 3.33
C THR A 89 -3.63 3.14 3.46
N GLY A 90 -4.32 2.96 2.35
CA GLY A 90 -5.45 2.05 2.23
C GLY A 90 -5.32 1.19 0.98
N VAL A 91 -6.14 0.14 0.92
CA VAL A 91 -6.17 -0.79 -0.21
C VAL A 91 -6.91 -0.14 -1.39
N MET A 92 -6.30 -0.22 -2.57
CA MET A 92 -6.98 0.09 -3.83
C MET A 92 -7.57 -1.19 -4.40
N LEU A 93 -8.74 -1.13 -5.05
CA LEU A 93 -9.57 -2.28 -5.46
C LEU A 93 -8.98 -3.10 -6.64
N HIS A 94 -7.72 -3.52 -6.53
CA HIS A 94 -6.97 -4.37 -7.48
C HIS A 94 -6.47 -5.65 -6.81
N ILE A 95 -7.30 -6.25 -5.96
CA ILE A 95 -6.96 -7.48 -5.23
C ILE A 95 -6.87 -8.63 -6.25
N SER A 96 -5.77 -9.36 -6.24
CA SER A 96 -5.50 -10.44 -7.19
C SER A 96 -4.53 -11.46 -6.60
N GLY A 97 -4.37 -12.61 -7.27
CA GLY A 97 -3.34 -13.60 -6.93
C GLY A 97 -3.72 -14.69 -5.93
N THR A 98 -4.96 -14.74 -5.45
CA THR A 98 -5.42 -15.78 -4.49
C THR A 98 -5.40 -17.19 -5.07
N CYS A 99 -5.61 -17.34 -6.38
CA CYS A 99 -5.49 -18.59 -7.13
C CYS A 99 -4.45 -18.42 -8.25
N LYS A 100 -3.16 -18.37 -7.89
CA LYS A 100 -2.11 -18.04 -8.86
C LYS A 100 -1.98 -19.10 -9.96
N MET A 101 -1.81 -18.64 -11.19
CA MET A 101 -1.40 -19.47 -12.32
C MET A 101 0.11 -19.73 -12.24
N ALA A 102 0.53 -20.99 -12.26
CA ALA A 102 1.94 -21.36 -12.09
C ALA A 102 2.27 -22.70 -12.79
N PRO A 103 3.56 -23.00 -13.06
CA PRO A 103 3.97 -24.33 -13.49
C PRO A 103 3.79 -25.36 -12.36
N ASP A 104 3.67 -26.64 -12.72
CA ASP A 104 3.50 -27.75 -11.76
C ASP A 104 4.64 -27.88 -10.73
N SER A 105 5.81 -27.31 -11.04
CA SER A 105 6.97 -27.27 -10.15
C SER A 105 6.88 -26.20 -9.05
N ASP A 106 5.92 -25.27 -9.14
CA ASP A 106 5.74 -24.22 -8.13
C ASP A 106 4.77 -24.71 -7.04
N PRO A 107 5.26 -24.98 -5.81
CA PRO A 107 4.44 -25.56 -4.75
C PRO A 107 3.33 -24.64 -4.24
N MET A 108 3.35 -23.37 -4.63
CA MET A 108 2.34 -22.38 -4.27
C MET A 108 1.33 -22.15 -5.41
N GLY A 109 1.45 -22.89 -6.53
CA GLY A 109 0.55 -22.81 -7.68
C GLY A 109 -0.85 -23.34 -7.37
N VAL A 110 -1.89 -22.73 -7.94
CA VAL A 110 -3.28 -23.18 -7.79
C VAL A 110 -3.86 -23.68 -9.11
N VAL A 111 -3.54 -23.02 -10.22
CA VAL A 111 -3.97 -23.42 -11.55
C VAL A 111 -2.81 -23.45 -12.54
N THR A 112 -2.93 -24.27 -13.56
CA THR A 112 -1.98 -24.36 -14.68
C THR A 112 -2.19 -23.23 -15.68
N SER A 113 -1.32 -23.14 -16.70
CA SER A 113 -1.48 -22.19 -17.82
C SER A 113 -2.75 -22.38 -18.65
N ARG A 114 -3.45 -23.51 -18.48
CA ARG A 114 -4.75 -23.80 -19.10
C ARG A 114 -5.93 -23.60 -18.15
N LEU A 115 -5.72 -23.00 -16.96
CA LEU A 115 -6.73 -22.76 -15.91
C LEU A 115 -7.36 -24.02 -15.33
N MET A 116 -6.71 -25.18 -15.53
CA MET A 116 -7.02 -26.43 -14.86
C MET A 116 -6.32 -26.48 -13.51
#